data_AF-A0A2D9H3A7-F1
#
_entry.id   AF-A0A2D9H3A7-F1
#
_cell.length_a   1.000
_cell.length_b   1.000
_cell.length_c   1.000
_cell.angle_alpha   90.00
_cell.angle_beta   90.00
_cell.angle_gamma   90.00
#
_symmetry.space_group_name_H-M   'P 1'
#
loop_
_entity.id
_entity.type
_entity.pdbx_description
1 polymer ?
#
loop_
_entity_poly.entity_id
_entity_poly.type
_entity_poly.pdbx_seq_one_letter_code
_entity_poly.pdbx_strand_id
1 'polypeptide(L)' 'EVASHTTPETFAEGRLVVRTDSTAWKTQLTLLAPQLVARLNQDLGPGTVSVIEVVGPHLPTWRKGPRSTRDGRGPRDTYG' A
#
# COMPACT_ATOMS: atom_id res chain seq x y z
N GLU A 1 6.01 11.43 -10.01
CA GLU A 1 4.99 11.50 -8.94
C GLU A 1 4.69 10.13 -8.33
N VAL A 2 4.10 9.15 -9.02
CA VAL A 2 3.79 7.81 -8.43
C VAL A 2 5.05 7.12 -7.86
N ALA A 3 6.17 7.15 -8.59
CA ALA A 3 7.44 6.58 -8.13
C ALA A 3 8.01 7.30 -6.88
N SER A 4 7.64 8.56 -6.64
CA SER A 4 8.10 9.33 -5.48
C SER A 4 7.36 8.90 -4.20
N HIS A 5 6.18 8.31 -4.35
CA HIS A 5 5.28 7.91 -3.26
C HIS A 5 5.20 6.39 -3.07
N THR A 6 5.99 5.64 -3.81
CA THR A 6 5.98 4.18 -3.80
C THR A 6 7.37 3.61 -3.70
N THR A 7 7.51 2.52 -2.95
CA THR A 7 8.76 1.79 -2.81
C THR A 7 8.47 0.30 -3.01
N PRO A 8 9.05 -0.35 -4.03
CA PRO A 8 8.92 -1.80 -4.18
C PRO A 8 9.68 -2.49 -3.04
N GLU A 9 8.98 -3.32 -2.26
CA GLU A 9 9.58 -4.04 -1.13
C GLU A 9 10.06 -5.44 -1.53
N THR A 10 9.24 -6.16 -2.29
CA THR A 10 9.52 -7.55 -2.63
C THR A 10 8.86 -7.91 -3.95
N PHE A 11 9.54 -8.73 -4.74
CA PHE A 11 8.98 -9.35 -5.92
C PHE A 11 9.27 -10.85 -5.87
N ALA A 12 8.21 -11.65 -5.77
CA ALA A 12 8.31 -13.11 -5.70
C ALA A 12 7.11 -13.75 -6.40
N GLU A 13 7.36 -14.79 -7.20
CA GLU A 13 6.30 -15.59 -7.85
C GLU A 13 5.28 -14.74 -8.64
N GLY A 14 5.73 -13.66 -9.27
CA GLY A 14 4.86 -12.74 -10.01
C GLY A 14 4.01 -11.82 -9.13
N ARG A 15 4.21 -11.82 -7.80
CA ARG A 15 3.64 -10.85 -6.87
C ARG A 15 4.64 -9.74 -6.59
N LEU A 16 4.26 -8.51 -6.90
CA LEU A 16 5.01 -7.30 -6.56
C LEU A 16 4.38 -6.62 -5.35
N VAL A 17 5.11 -6.52 -4.25
CA VAL A 17 4.71 -5.79 -3.04
C VAL A 17 5.26 -4.36 -3.13
N VAL A 18 4.38 -3.37 -3.01
CA VAL A 18 4.72 -1.95 -3.10
C VAL A 18 4.23 -1.24 -1.84
N ARG A 19 5.15 -0.63 -1.11
CA ARG A 19 4.84 0.24 0.03
C ARG A 19 4.56 1.66 -0.43
N THR A 20 3.53 2.28 0.12
CA THR A 20 3.22 3.70 -0.07
C THR A 20 3.48 4.50 1.20
N ASP A 21 3.83 5.78 1.06
CA ASP A 21 4.02 6.67 2.21
C ASP A 21 2.69 7.13 2.85
N SER A 22 1.59 7.05 2.09
CA SER A 22 0.27 7.52 2.50
C SER A 22 -0.83 6.50 2.23
N THR A 23 -1.87 6.53 3.07
CA THR A 23 -3.11 5.77 2.89
C THR A 23 -3.91 6.26 1.67
N ALA A 24 -3.85 7.55 1.34
CA ALA A 24 -4.46 8.10 0.12
C ALA A 24 -3.80 7.51 -1.13
N TRP A 25 -2.47 7.51 -1.17
CA TRP A 25 -1.70 6.89 -2.25
C TRP A 25 -1.94 5.38 -2.35
N LYS A 26 -2.07 4.66 -1.22
CA LYS A 26 -2.45 3.24 -1.25
C LYS A 26 -3.75 3.04 -2.02
N THR A 27 -4.78 3.82 -1.70
CA THR A 27 -6.09 3.74 -2.36
C THR A 27 -5.96 4.06 -3.85
N GLN A 28 -5.28 5.15 -4.20
CA GLN A 28 -5.07 5.53 -5.60
C GLN A 28 -4.32 4.46 -6.40
N LEU A 29 -3.22 3.91 -5.85
CA LEU A 29 -2.48 2.83 -6.50
C LEU A 29 -3.29 1.54 -6.59
N THR A 30 -4.12 1.24 -5.61
CA THR A 30 -5.00 0.05 -5.66
C THR A 30 -5.99 0.16 -6.82
N LEU A 31 -6.56 1.35 -7.05
CA LEU A 31 -7.43 1.60 -8.20
C LEU A 31 -6.69 1.51 -9.55
N LEU A 32 -5.42 1.93 -9.57
CA LEU A 32 -4.56 1.89 -10.76
C LEU A 32 -3.82 0.56 -10.95
N ALA A 33 -3.87 -0.35 -9.98
CA ALA A 33 -3.17 -1.63 -9.97
C ALA A 33 -3.33 -2.46 -11.26
N PRO A 34 -4.54 -2.64 -11.83
CA PRO A 34 -4.68 -3.42 -13.06
C PRO A 34 -3.95 -2.77 -14.25
N GLN A 35 -3.92 -1.43 -14.32
CA GLN A 35 -3.20 -0.70 -15.39
C GLN A 35 -1.69 -0.83 -15.20
N LEU A 36 -1.21 -0.77 -13.95
CA LEU A 36 0.20 -0.99 -13.60
C LEU A 36 0.66 -2.41 -13.94
N VAL A 37 -0.14 -3.43 -13.62
CA VAL A 37 0.14 -4.83 -13.99
C VAL A 37 0.25 -4.96 -15.50
N ALA A 38 -0.71 -4.41 -16.25
CA ALA A 38 -0.68 -4.46 -17.71
C ALA A 38 0.58 -3.79 -18.27
N ARG A 39 0.91 -2.58 -17.78
CA ARG A 39 2.10 -1.85 -18.22
C ARG A 39 3.40 -2.57 -17.89
N LEU A 40 3.53 -3.10 -16.68
CA LEU A 40 4.72 -3.87 -16.26
C LEU A 40 4.90 -5.13 -17.11
N ASN A 41 3.82 -5.82 -17.45
CA ASN A 41 3.88 -6.97 -18.35
C ASN A 41 4.22 -6.59 -19.80
N GLN A 42 3.95 -5.37 -20.25
CA GLN A 42 4.40 -4.90 -21.57
C GLN A 42 5.91 -4.64 -21.59
N ASP A 43 6.45 -4.04 -20.53
CA ASP A 43 7.88 -3.69 -20.44
C ASP A 43 8.77 -4.89 -20.06
N LEU A 44 8.32 -5.77 -19.16
CA LEU A 44 9.11 -6.90 -18.64
C LEU A 44 8.83 -8.24 -19.34
N GLY A 45 7.74 -8.32 -20.09
CA GLY A 45 7.27 -9.53 -20.74
C GLY A 45 5.97 -10.08 -20.13
N PRO A 46 5.10 -10.67 -20.96
CA PRO A 46 3.77 -11.10 -20.53
C PRO A 46 3.84 -12.19 -19.45
N GLY A 47 3.09 -12.00 -18.37
CA GLY A 47 3.00 -12.96 -17.26
C GLY A 47 4.07 -12.80 -16.18
N THR A 48 4.97 -11.81 -16.32
CA THR A 48 5.98 -11.51 -15.30
C THR A 48 5.35 -11.02 -14.00
N VAL A 49 4.35 -10.15 -14.08
CA VAL A 49 3.64 -9.63 -12.91
C VAL A 49 2.19 -10.10 -12.97
N SER A 50 1.79 -10.93 -12.02
CA SER A 50 0.40 -11.39 -11.87
C SER A 50 -0.40 -10.51 -10.91
N VAL A 51 0.22 -10.04 -9.83
CA VAL A 51 -0.49 -9.24 -8.83
C VAL A 51 0.40 -8.17 -8.23
N ILE A 52 -0.17 -7.00 -7.96
CA ILE A 52 0.48 -5.93 -7.21
C ILE A 52 -0.24 -5.80 -5.87
N GLU A 53 0.51 -6.00 -4.79
CA GLU A 53 0.03 -5.81 -3.44
C GLU A 53 0.49 -4.45 -2.93
N VAL A 54 -0.45 -3.55 -2.70
CA VAL A 54 -0.16 -2.19 -2.24
C VAL A 54 -0.31 -2.13 -0.73
N VAL A 55 0.80 -1.88 -0.03
CA VAL A 55 0.88 -1.78 1.43
C VAL A 55 0.96 -0.31 1.80
N GLY A 56 0.14 0.13 2.76
CA GLY A 56 0.18 1.51 3.25
C GLY A 56 1.38 1.78 4.17
N PRO A 57 1.53 3.02 4.66
CA PRO A 57 2.49 3.32 5.72
C PRO A 57 2.14 2.53 6.98
N HIS A 58 3.14 2.26 7.81
CA HIS A 58 2.91 1.61 9.10
C HIS A 58 1.93 2.45 9.91
N LEU A 59 0.74 1.92 10.19
CA LEU A 59 -0.28 2.63 10.96
C LEU A 59 0.25 2.85 12.39
N PRO A 60 0.10 4.06 12.95
CA PRO A 60 0.38 4.26 14.36
C PRO A 60 -0.52 3.33 15.17
N THR A 61 0.03 2.62 16.15
CA THR A 61 -0.80 1.84 17.07
C THR A 61 -1.13 2.75 18.26
N TRP A 62 -2.42 3.00 18.50
CA TRP A 62 -2.88 3.80 19.66
C TRP A 62 -3.14 2.94 20.92
N ARG A 63 -2.76 1.64 20.88
CA ARG A 63 -2.84 0.76 22.06
C ARG A 63 -1.72 1.09 23.02
N LYS A 64 -2.01 1.85 24.07
CA LYS A 64 -1.10 2.04 25.21
C LYS A 64 -1.44 1.09 26.36
N GLY A 65 -0.91 -0.13 26.31
CA GLY A 65 -0.83 -1.06 27.45
C GLY A 65 -2.17 -1.55 28.03
N PRO A 66 -2.12 -2.35 29.12
CA PRO A 66 -3.29 -3.02 29.71
C PRO A 66 -4.27 -2.08 30.43
N ARG A 67 -3.99 -0.77 30.50
CA ARG A 67 -4.89 0.27 31.05
C ARG A 67 -5.48 1.20 29.98
N SER A 68 -5.65 0.71 28.75
CA SER A 68 -6.34 1.47 27.72
C SER A 68 -7.82 1.63 28.07
N THR A 69 -8.34 2.86 28.08
CA THR A 69 -9.76 3.14 28.33
C THR A 69 -10.64 2.48 27.27
N ARG A 70 -11.75 1.86 27.71
CA ARG A 70 -12.70 1.13 26.85
C ARG A 70 -13.36 2.03 25.77
N ASP A 71 -13.34 3.34 25.99
CA ASP A 71 -13.89 4.39 25.12
C ASP A 71 -12.80 5.30 24.50
N GLY A 72 -11.54 4.83 24.44
CA GLY A 72 -10.44 5.55 23.81
C GLY A 72 -10.67 5.69 22.30
N ARG A 73 -11.45 6.69 21.91
CA ARG A 73 -11.72 7.02 20.51
C ARG A 73 -10.38 7.18 19.79
N GLY A 74 -10.13 6.26 18.86
CA GLY A 74 -9.02 6.38 17.91
C GLY A 74 -9.14 7.70 17.12
N PRO A 75 -8.12 8.06 16.32
CA PRO A 75 -8.10 9.33 15.61
C PRO A 75 -9.39 9.48 14.82
N ARG A 76 -10.14 10.55 15.11
CA ARG A 76 -11.44 10.81 14.46
C ARG A 76 -11.35 11.59 13.17
N ASP A 77 -10.20 12.17 12.86
CA ASP A 77 -10.02 12.97 11.66
C ASP A 77 -8.52 13.03 11.35
N THR A 78 -7.99 12.00 10.71
CA THR A 78 -6.63 12.09 10.17
C THR A 78 -6.56 11.17 8.98
N TYR A 79 -6.93 11.69 7.81
CA TYR A 79 -6.22 11.59 6.52
C TYR A 79 -7.06 12.41 5.51
N GLY A 80 -7.03 13.73 5.69
CA GLY A 80 -7.15 14.66 4.57
C GLY A 80 -5.77 14.87 3.96
#